data_AF-A0A4Q3YI39-F1
#
_entry.id   AF-A0A4Q3YI39-F1
#
_cell.length_a   1.000
_cell.length_b   1.000
_cell.length_c   1.000
_cell.angle_alpha   90.00
_cell.angle_beta   90.00
_cell.angle_gamma   90.00
#
_symmetry.space_group_name_H-M   'P 1'
#
loop_
_entity.id
_entity.type
_entity.pdbx_description
1 polymer ?
#
loop_
_entity_poly.entity_id
_entity_poly.type
_entity_poly.pdbx_seq_one_letter_code
_entity_poly.pdbx_strand_id
1 'polypeptide(L)'
;MKTLSIEVRRAEPQDALAVSAVHRAAWIAAYAGIIPHRSLVRMIERRREDWWRRATRGPSTVLVLEVAGKIAGYATVGRNRVDALKQEGEIYELY
;
A
#
# COMPACT_ATOMS: atom_id res chain seq x y z
N MET A 1 31.43 5.82 5.04
CA MET A 1 30.01 5.55 5.34
C MET A 1 29.23 5.53 4.04
N LYS A 2 28.42 4.49 3.77
CA LYS A 2 27.42 4.56 2.69
C LYS A 2 26.20 5.27 3.26
N THR A 3 25.87 6.45 2.76
CA THR A 3 24.65 7.16 3.13
C THR A 3 23.46 6.41 2.55
N LEU A 4 22.50 6.06 3.40
CA LEU A 4 21.26 5.39 2.97
C LEU A 4 20.19 6.46 2.81
N SER A 5 19.56 6.55 1.64
CA SER A 5 18.41 7.43 1.42
C SER A 5 17.13 6.75 1.91
N ILE A 6 16.31 7.50 2.64
CA ILE A 6 14.96 7.11 3.04
C ILE A 6 14.04 8.27 2.65
N GLU A 7 13.03 7.98 1.86
CA GLU A 7 12.09 8.99 1.36
C GLU A 7 10.65 8.48 1.43
N VAL A 8 9.72 9.36 1.76
CA VAL A 8 8.29 9.12 1.58
C VAL A 8 7.79 10.05 0.49
N ARG A 9 7.23 9.47 -0.58
CA ARG A 9 6.73 10.22 -1.73
C ARG A 9 5.41 9.65 -2.24
N ARG A 10 4.71 10.43 -3.08
CA ARG A 10 3.54 9.90 -3.81
C ARG A 10 4.00 8.78 -4.75
N ALA A 11 3.19 7.73 -4.83
CA ALA A 11 3.43 6.62 -5.74
C ALA A 11 3.13 7.06 -7.17
N GLU A 12 4.01 6.67 -8.09
CA GLU A 12 3.83 6.85 -9.52
C GLU A 12 3.35 5.54 -10.17
N PRO A 13 2.74 5.58 -11.37
CA PRO A 13 2.30 4.37 -12.05
C PRO A 13 3.39 3.30 -12.24
N GLN A 14 4.67 3.67 -12.35
CA GLN A 14 5.77 2.69 -12.44
C GLN A 14 6.05 1.95 -11.12
N ASP A 15 5.67 2.51 -9.96
CA ASP A 15 5.88 1.86 -8.66
C ASP A 15 4.90 0.69 -8.44
N ALA A 16 3.85 0.58 -9.25
CA ALA A 16 2.73 -0.34 -9.07
C ALA A 16 3.15 -1.81 -8.88
N LEU A 17 4.16 -2.27 -9.62
CA LEU A 17 4.67 -3.64 -9.48
C LEU A 17 5.34 -3.83 -8.11
N ALA A 18 6.19 -2.89 -7.71
CA ALA A 18 6.90 -2.93 -6.43
C ALA A 18 5.91 -2.86 -5.25
N VAL A 19 4.92 -1.97 -5.32
CA VAL A 19 3.87 -1.85 -4.30
C VAL A 19 3.04 -3.13 -4.22
N SER A 20 2.67 -3.75 -5.36
CA SER A 20 1.93 -5.02 -5.36
C SER A 20 2.72 -6.14 -4.67
N ALA A 21 4.04 -6.19 -4.84
CA ALA A 21 4.92 -7.15 -4.17
C ALA A 21 5.00 -6.88 -2.65
N VAL A 22 5.19 -5.62 -2.25
CA VAL A 22 5.21 -5.22 -0.83
C VAL A 22 3.88 -5.55 -0.15
N HIS A 23 2.75 -5.18 -0.75
CA HIS A 23 1.41 -5.53 -0.26
C HIS A 23 1.26 -7.04 -0.06
N ARG A 24 1.63 -7.85 -1.06
CA ARG A 24 1.57 -9.32 -0.94
C ARG A 24 2.41 -9.82 0.23
N ALA A 25 3.65 -9.38 0.34
CA ALA A 25 4.56 -9.81 1.39
C ALA A 25 4.05 -9.42 2.78
N ALA A 26 3.65 -8.16 2.97
CA ALA A 26 3.14 -7.64 4.22
C ALA A 26 1.85 -8.34 4.66
N TRP A 27 0.91 -8.58 3.73
CA TRP A 27 -0.36 -9.25 4.04
C TRP A 27 -0.19 -10.74 4.39
N ILE A 28 0.72 -11.44 3.71
CA ILE A 28 1.06 -12.82 4.08
C ILE A 28 1.68 -12.83 5.48
N ALA A 29 2.65 -11.94 5.74
CA ALA A 29 3.32 -11.87 7.03
C ALA A 29 2.37 -11.52 8.18
N ALA A 30 1.44 -10.59 7.96
CA ALA A 30 0.51 -10.12 9.00
C ALA A 30 -0.64 -11.10 9.27
N TYR A 31 -1.14 -11.79 8.25
CA TYR A 31 -2.43 -12.51 8.34
C TYR A 31 -2.37 -14.01 8.10
N ALA A 32 -1.23 -14.57 7.70
CA ALA A 32 -1.09 -16.03 7.59
C ALA A 32 -1.34 -16.69 8.96
N GLY A 33 -2.17 -17.74 8.98
CA GLY A 33 -2.59 -18.41 10.20
C GLY A 33 -3.77 -17.75 10.93
N ILE A 34 -4.13 -16.51 10.58
CA ILE A 34 -5.31 -15.81 11.11
C ILE A 34 -6.47 -15.89 10.10
N ILE A 35 -6.21 -15.52 8.85
CA ILE A 35 -7.19 -15.59 7.76
C ILE A 35 -7.02 -16.93 7.02
N PRO A 36 -8.11 -17.67 6.72
CA PRO A 36 -8.02 -18.90 5.94
C PRO A 36 -7.28 -18.70 4.62
N HIS A 37 -6.35 -19.61 4.31
CA HIS A 37 -5.40 -19.47 3.20
C HIS A 37 -6.05 -19.06 1.87
N ARG A 38 -7.11 -19.77 1.45
CA ARG A 38 -7.80 -19.48 0.17
C ARG A 38 -8.42 -18.09 0.14
N SER A 39 -8.97 -17.63 1.28
CA SER A 39 -9.56 -16.30 1.41
C SER A 39 -8.48 -15.22 1.35
N LEU A 40 -7.40 -15.38 2.13
CA LEU A 40 -6.26 -14.45 2.13
C LEU A 40 -5.65 -14.31 0.73
N VAL A 41 -5.37 -15.43 0.07
CA VAL A 41 -4.84 -15.42 -1.31
C VAL A 41 -5.81 -14.67 -2.21
N ARG A 42 -7.11 -14.99 -2.20
CA ARG A 42 -8.09 -14.28 -3.04
C ARG A 42 -8.12 -12.76 -2.77
N MET A 43 -7.98 -12.32 -1.52
CA MET A 43 -7.91 -10.89 -1.18
C MET A 43 -6.67 -10.23 -1.77
N ILE A 44 -5.50 -10.86 -1.62
CA ILE A 44 -4.24 -10.38 -2.16
C ILE A 44 -4.30 -10.24 -3.69
N GLU A 45 -4.87 -11.25 -4.35
CA GLU A 45 -4.92 -11.38 -5.80
C GLU A 45 -5.81 -10.31 -6.47
N ARG A 46 -6.71 -9.66 -5.72
CA ARG A 46 -7.50 -8.52 -6.22
C ARG A 46 -6.68 -7.24 -6.42
N ARG A 47 -5.50 -7.15 -5.79
CA ARG A 47 -4.63 -5.95 -5.79
C ARG A 47 -3.29 -6.24 -6.45
N ARG A 48 -3.39 -6.70 -7.69
CA ARG A 48 -2.29 -6.88 -8.64
C ARG A 48 -1.77 -5.53 -9.16
N GLU A 49 -0.67 -5.56 -9.89
CA GLU A 49 -0.03 -4.39 -10.49
C GLU A 49 -1.01 -3.44 -11.19
N ASP A 50 -1.88 -3.94 -12.06
CA ASP A 50 -2.86 -3.09 -12.78
C ASP A 50 -3.81 -2.33 -11.84
N TRP A 51 -4.15 -2.94 -10.71
CA TRP A 51 -4.99 -2.30 -9.71
C TRP A 51 -4.23 -1.14 -9.06
N TRP A 52 -2.98 -1.37 -8.65
CA TRP A 52 -2.14 -0.34 -8.05
C TRP A 52 -1.83 0.78 -9.04
N ARG A 53 -1.60 0.45 -10.31
CA ARG A 53 -1.38 1.42 -11.39
C ARG A 53 -2.58 2.34 -11.60
N ARG A 54 -3.81 1.83 -11.44
CA ARG A 54 -5.02 2.65 -11.44
C ARG A 54 -5.17 3.45 -10.15
N ALA A 55 -4.82 2.85 -9.00
CA ALA A 55 -4.94 3.50 -7.69
C ALA A 55 -4.07 4.77 -7.58
N THR A 56 -2.90 4.81 -8.21
CA THR A 56 -2.04 6.02 -8.23
C THR A 56 -2.67 7.20 -8.98
N ARG A 57 -3.71 6.97 -9.78
CA ARG A 57 -4.49 7.99 -10.49
C ARG A 57 -5.87 8.20 -9.89
N GLY A 58 -6.20 7.48 -8.82
CA GLY A 58 -7.50 7.51 -8.17
C GLY A 58 -7.68 8.74 -7.27
N PRO A 59 -8.88 8.88 -6.67
CA PRO A 59 -9.15 9.96 -5.72
C PRO A 59 -8.42 9.79 -4.37
N SER A 60 -7.98 8.57 -4.05
CA SER A 60 -7.13 8.29 -2.89
C SER A 60 -5.67 8.51 -3.21
N THR A 61 -4.91 9.04 -2.26
CA THR A 61 -3.46 9.17 -2.38
C THR A 61 -2.78 7.87 -1.98
N VAL A 62 -1.89 7.37 -2.83
CA VAL A 62 -0.94 6.29 -2.50
C VAL A 62 0.41 6.92 -2.20
N LEU A 63 0.96 6.63 -1.02
CA LEU A 63 2.32 7.00 -0.63
C LEU A 63 3.19 5.75 -0.64
N VAL A 64 4.46 5.89 -1.00
CA VAL A 64 5.47 4.84 -0.90
C VAL A 64 6.60 5.28 0.01
N LEU A 65 7.11 4.32 0.79
CA LEU A 65 8.36 4.44 1.51
C LEU A 65 9.46 3.83 0.63
N GLU A 66 10.41 4.65 0.21
CA GLU A 66 11.58 4.23 -0.55
C GLU A 66 12.81 4.19 0.36
N VAL A 67 13.51 3.05 0.37
CA VAL A 67 14.72 2.82 1.15
C VAL A 67 15.81 2.32 0.20
N ALA A 68 16.88 3.10 0.04
CA ALA A 68 17.97 2.78 -0.88
C ALA A 68 17.50 2.43 -2.31
N GLY A 69 16.55 3.21 -2.86
CA GLY A 69 16.03 3.01 -4.21
C GLY A 69 14.99 1.88 -4.34
N LYS A 70 14.53 1.29 -3.24
CA LYS A 70 13.56 0.20 -3.22
C LYS A 70 12.32 0.59 -2.44
N ILE A 71 11.15 0.30 -2.98
CA ILE A 71 9.90 0.44 -2.24
C ILE A 71 9.88 -0.59 -1.12
N ALA A 72 9.88 -0.12 0.12
CA ALA A 72 9.92 -0.92 1.34
C ALA A 72 8.60 -0.91 2.12
N GLY A 73 7.68 -0.01 1.78
CA GLY A 73 6.37 0.15 2.41
C GLY A 73 5.47 1.04 1.57
N TYR A 74 4.19 1.08 1.92
CA TYR A 74 3.21 1.96 1.31
C TYR A 74 2.12 2.37 2.31
N ALA A 75 1.43 3.46 1.99
CA ALA A 75 0.20 3.84 2.65
C ALA A 75 -0.84 4.26 1.62
N THR A 76 -2.12 3.98 1.90
CA THR A 76 -3.23 4.55 1.13
C THR A 76 -4.04 5.43 2.05
N VAL A 77 -4.25 6.68 1.64
CA VAL A 77 -4.98 7.69 2.42
C VAL A 77 -6.02 8.38 1.55
N GLY A 78 -7.10 8.85 2.16
CA GLY A 78 -8.15 9.56 1.45
C GLY A 78 -9.14 10.23 2.38
N ARG A 79 -10.29 10.63 1.83
CA ARG A 79 -11.38 11.22 2.60
C ARG A 79 -11.88 10.24 3.66
N ASN A 80 -12.17 10.75 4.85
CA ASN A 80 -12.80 9.98 5.90
C ASN A 80 -14.13 9.37 5.41
N ARG A 81 -14.35 8.09 5.68
CA ARG A 81 -15.57 7.35 5.36
C ARG A 81 -16.64 7.37 6.46
N VAL A 82 -16.32 7.94 7.63
CA VAL A 82 -17.17 8.02 8.81
C VAL A 82 -17.53 9.48 9.10
N ASP A 83 -18.71 9.89 8.64
CA ASP A 83 -19.18 11.28 8.72
C ASP A 83 -19.39 11.80 10.16
N ALA A 84 -19.58 10.90 11.13
CA ALA A 84 -19.75 11.27 12.54
C ALA A 84 -18.45 11.76 13.20
N LEU A 85 -17.29 11.52 12.58
CA LEU A 85 -15.99 11.93 13.10
C LEU A 85 -15.61 13.31 12.56
N LYS A 86 -14.91 14.09 13.38
CA LYS A 86 -14.46 15.45 13.01
C LYS A 86 -13.31 15.45 12.00
N GLN A 87 -12.61 14.33 11.84
CA GLN A 87 -11.45 14.21 10.96
C GLN A 87 -11.90 14.17 9.49
N GLU A 88 -11.19 14.88 8.63
CA GLU A 88 -11.50 14.92 7.19
C GLU A 88 -10.83 13.79 6.39
N GLY A 89 -9.76 13.20 6.93
CA GLY A 89 -8.95 12.18 6.28
C GLY A 89 -8.88 10.86 7.05
N GLU A 90 -8.61 9.78 6.32
CA GLU A 90 -8.48 8.42 6.84
C GLU A 90 -7.27 7.73 6.20
N ILE A 91 -6.52 6.99 7.02
CA ILE A 91 -5.52 6.03 6.55
C ILE A 91 -6.26 4.72 6.31
N TYR A 92 -6.39 4.33 5.04
CA TYR A 92 -7.05 3.07 4.69
C TYR A 92 -6.14 1.87 4.91
N GLU A 93 -4.83 2.04 4.63
CA GLU A 93 -3.81 0.99 4.75
C GLU A 93 -2.45 1.62 5.06
N LEU A 94 -1.65 0.93 5.87
CA LEU A 94 -0.27 1.28 6.19
C LEU A 94 0.52 0.00 6.42
N TYR A 95 1.44 -0.32 5.50
CA TYR A 95 2.23 -1.55 5.49
C TYR A 95 3.66 -1.32 5.01
#